data_AF-A0A813CJ94-F1
#
_entry.id   AF-A0A813CJ94-F1
#
_cell.length_a   1.000
_cell.length_b   1.000
_cell.length_c   1.000
_cell.angle_alpha   90.00
_cell.angle_beta   90.00
_cell.angle_gamma   90.00
#
_symmetry.space_group_name_H-M   'P 1'
#
loop_
_entity.id
_entity.type
_entity.pdbx_description
1 polymer ?
#
loop_
_entity_poly.entity_id
_entity_poly.type
_entity_poly.pdbx_seq_one_letter_code
_entity_poly.pdbx_strand_id
1 'polypeptide(L)'
;EHLCRKEDLDAAILKALAQQKSPVILCDPFLPECPVIGVNAAAQAMTGWGHVGRQEVASADVRLLAGAKPSERGGYHLTYGRYAEGEEEELQRLAVRAACANGRPCSVKFRKMFELPGDRPLSLWLQGVTVAYGVNKGPLGGGAHIWYLVGILSDAPVDAWEKEAPSSVAMASLKQALQEVLEAHDALPKPGDSQEAGEKDWHPYGGDVRLLSKLVWHCQP
;
A
#
# COMPACT_ATOMS: atom_id res chain seq x y z
N GLU A 1 -13.06 -13.45 18.59
CA GLU A 1 -12.13 -13.29 17.45
C GLU A 1 -12.76 -12.33 16.47
N HIS A 2 -12.00 -11.36 15.96
CA HIS A 2 -12.53 -10.32 15.07
C HIS A 2 -12.32 -10.76 13.62
N LEU A 3 -13.39 -11.25 13.01
CA LEU A 3 -13.40 -11.79 11.66
C LEU A 3 -14.09 -10.80 10.73
N CYS A 4 -13.47 -10.53 9.59
CA CYS A 4 -14.06 -9.77 8.48
C CYS A 4 -13.54 -10.31 7.15
N ARG A 5 -14.05 -9.81 6.05
CA ARG A 5 -13.47 -10.07 4.74
C ARG A 5 -12.29 -9.14 4.49
N LYS A 6 -11.24 -9.61 3.79
CA LYS A 6 -10.09 -8.77 3.40
C LYS A 6 -10.55 -7.52 2.65
N GLU A 7 -11.58 -7.67 1.84
CA GLU A 7 -12.20 -6.62 1.04
C GLU A 7 -12.75 -5.45 1.89
N ASP A 8 -13.37 -5.78 3.02
CA ASP A 8 -13.90 -4.80 3.98
C ASP A 8 -12.77 -4.17 4.79
N LEU A 9 -11.75 -4.97 5.13
CA LEU A 9 -10.52 -4.48 5.75
C LEU A 9 -9.78 -3.48 4.86
N ASP A 10 -9.59 -3.81 3.57
CA ASP A 10 -9.00 -2.93 2.56
C ASP A 10 -9.77 -1.60 2.52
N ALA A 11 -11.10 -1.65 2.45
CA ALA A 11 -11.95 -0.45 2.42
C ALA A 11 -11.83 0.41 3.68
N ALA A 12 -11.79 -0.22 4.86
CA ALA A 12 -11.64 0.48 6.13
C ALA A 12 -10.26 1.14 6.28
N ILE A 13 -9.19 0.44 5.88
CA ILE A 13 -7.83 1.00 5.84
C ILE A 13 -7.81 2.20 4.88
N LEU A 14 -8.30 2.04 3.65
CA LEU A 14 -8.33 3.13 2.67
C LEU A 14 -9.09 4.36 3.18
N LYS A 15 -10.21 4.15 3.89
CA LYS A 15 -10.97 5.22 4.55
C LYS A 15 -10.14 5.95 5.63
N ALA A 16 -9.40 5.22 6.47
CA ALA A 16 -8.54 5.81 7.49
C ALA A 16 -7.36 6.60 6.86
N LEU A 17 -6.79 6.09 5.77
CA LEU A 17 -5.73 6.77 5.03
C LEU A 17 -6.21 8.06 4.36
N ALA A 18 -7.43 8.06 3.81
CA ALA A 18 -8.02 9.24 3.19
C ALA A 18 -8.14 10.44 4.15
N GLN A 19 -8.22 10.19 5.46
CA GLN A 19 -8.30 11.22 6.51
C GLN A 19 -6.93 11.76 6.95
N GLN A 20 -5.83 11.13 6.54
CA GLN A 20 -4.49 11.59 6.90
C GLN A 20 -4.15 12.91 6.21
N LYS A 21 -3.55 13.83 6.97
CA LYS A 21 -3.05 15.10 6.43
C LYS A 21 -1.74 14.92 5.65
N SER A 22 -0.93 13.94 6.05
CA SER A 22 0.31 13.59 5.37
C SER A 22 0.03 12.87 4.05
N PRO A 23 0.90 13.00 3.04
CA PRO A 23 0.72 12.34 1.74
C PRO A 23 1.04 10.84 1.84
N VAL A 24 -0.01 10.01 2.00
CA VAL A 24 0.12 8.57 2.27
C VAL A 24 -0.29 7.75 1.06
N ILE A 25 0.47 6.67 0.82
CA ILE A 25 0.19 5.63 -0.16
C ILE A 25 0.07 4.27 0.53
N LEU A 26 -0.69 3.35 -0.05
CA LEU A 26 -0.87 1.97 0.40
C LEU A 26 -0.61 1.02 -0.77
N CYS A 27 0.23 0.02 -0.57
CA CYS A 27 0.45 -1.05 -1.53
C CYS A 27 0.02 -2.39 -0.95
N ASP A 28 -0.40 -3.30 -1.83
CA ASP A 28 -0.78 -4.68 -1.47
C ASP A 28 0.27 -5.68 -1.98
N PRO A 29 1.13 -6.22 -1.11
CA PRO A 29 2.15 -7.20 -1.47
C PRO A 29 1.60 -8.56 -1.92
N PHE A 30 0.32 -8.85 -1.65
CA PHE A 30 -0.33 -10.08 -2.13
C PHE A 30 -0.68 -10.00 -3.62
N LEU A 31 -0.76 -8.79 -4.17
CA LEU A 31 -1.00 -8.59 -5.59
C LEU A 31 0.32 -8.59 -6.38
N PRO A 32 0.31 -9.10 -7.62
CA PRO A 32 1.49 -9.09 -8.48
C PRO A 32 2.09 -7.69 -8.62
N GLU A 33 3.42 -7.62 -8.49
CA GLU A 33 4.22 -6.39 -8.54
C GLU A 33 4.01 -5.41 -7.36
N CYS A 34 3.28 -5.80 -6.30
CA CYS A 34 3.00 -4.96 -5.13
C CYS A 34 2.45 -3.57 -5.53
N PRO A 35 1.28 -3.52 -6.19
CA PRO A 35 0.73 -2.30 -6.73
C PRO A 35 0.23 -1.37 -5.62
N VAL A 36 0.18 -0.07 -5.92
CA VAL A 36 -0.44 0.91 -5.02
C VAL A 36 -1.96 0.77 -5.09
N ILE A 37 -2.58 0.30 -4.01
CA ILE A 37 -4.03 0.12 -3.84
C ILE A 37 -4.76 1.32 -3.24
N GLY A 38 -4.01 2.32 -2.77
CA GLY A 38 -4.59 3.53 -2.20
C GLY A 38 -3.65 4.71 -2.18
N VAL A 39 -4.21 5.90 -2.42
CA VAL A 39 -3.55 7.19 -2.21
C VAL A 39 -4.55 8.20 -1.69
N ASN A 40 -4.15 9.01 -0.72
CA ASN A 40 -4.98 10.11 -0.25
C ASN A 40 -4.78 11.38 -1.10
N ALA A 41 -5.63 12.39 -0.85
CA ALA A 41 -5.63 13.63 -1.63
C ALA A 41 -4.28 14.37 -1.59
N ALA A 42 -3.58 14.34 -0.45
CA ALA A 42 -2.25 14.95 -0.33
C ALA A 42 -1.22 14.21 -1.19
N ALA A 43 -1.21 12.88 -1.20
CA ALA A 43 -0.34 12.10 -2.06
C ALA A 43 -0.66 12.32 -3.55
N GLN A 44 -1.94 12.35 -3.93
CA GLN A 44 -2.37 12.63 -5.31
C GLN A 44 -1.85 13.97 -5.82
N ALA A 45 -1.95 15.03 -5.00
CA ALA A 45 -1.43 16.34 -5.35
C ALA A 45 0.09 16.33 -5.58
N MET A 46 0.83 15.50 -4.84
CA MET A 46 2.29 15.39 -4.98
C MET A 46 2.72 14.54 -6.17
N THR A 47 2.07 13.40 -6.40
CA THR A 47 2.48 12.43 -7.45
C THR A 47 1.90 12.76 -8.82
N GLY A 48 0.81 13.53 -8.87
CA GLY A 48 -0.01 13.71 -10.07
C GLY A 48 -0.84 12.48 -10.41
N TRP A 49 -0.94 11.48 -9.51
CA TRP A 49 -1.81 10.33 -9.71
C TRP A 49 -3.27 10.74 -9.58
N GLY A 50 -4.10 10.24 -10.50
CA GLY A 50 -5.55 10.39 -10.48
C GLY A 50 -6.21 9.59 -9.35
N HIS A 51 -7.55 9.45 -9.41
CA HIS A 51 -8.22 8.50 -8.52
C HIS A 51 -7.61 7.11 -8.72
N VAL A 52 -7.20 6.50 -7.61
CA VAL A 52 -6.69 5.13 -7.53
C VAL A 52 -7.73 4.36 -6.74
N GLY A 53 -8.73 3.84 -7.45
CA GLY A 53 -9.81 3.04 -6.89
C GLY A 53 -9.51 1.55 -6.95
N ARG A 54 -10.22 0.77 -6.13
CA ARG A 54 -10.08 -0.69 -6.04
C ARG A 54 -10.24 -1.44 -7.38
N GLN A 55 -11.03 -0.88 -8.31
CA GLN A 55 -11.21 -1.41 -9.67
C GLN A 55 -10.10 -0.99 -10.65
N GLU A 56 -9.35 0.07 -10.33
CA GLU A 56 -8.29 0.64 -11.18
C GLU A 56 -6.90 0.07 -10.83
N VAL A 57 -6.77 -0.52 -9.64
CA VAL A 57 -5.53 -1.14 -9.12
C VAL A 57 -5.39 -2.60 -9.55
N ALA A 58 -6.37 -3.11 -10.27
CA ALA A 58 -6.27 -4.40 -10.91
C ALA A 58 -5.01 -4.38 -11.80
N SER A 59 -4.01 -5.15 -11.33
CA SER A 59 -2.59 -5.09 -11.70
C SER A 59 -2.36 -5.13 -13.21
N ALA A 60 -1.11 -5.02 -13.62
CA ALA A 60 -0.70 -5.40 -14.97
C ALA A 60 -1.32 -6.74 -15.45
N ASP A 61 -1.77 -7.63 -14.55
CA ASP A 61 -2.41 -8.90 -14.88
C ASP A 61 -3.90 -8.85 -15.23
N VAL A 62 -4.70 -7.91 -14.72
CA VAL A 62 -6.08 -7.75 -15.25
C VAL A 62 -6.03 -7.24 -16.69
N ARG A 63 -4.96 -6.51 -17.07
CA ARG A 63 -4.68 -6.13 -18.46
C ARG A 63 -4.32 -7.34 -19.33
N LEU A 64 -3.59 -8.31 -18.78
CA LEU A 64 -3.28 -9.59 -19.45
C LEU A 64 -4.50 -10.51 -19.60
N LEU A 65 -5.42 -10.51 -18.63
CA LEU A 65 -6.62 -11.37 -18.67
C LEU A 65 -7.76 -10.80 -19.52
N ALA A 66 -7.85 -9.48 -19.70
CA ALA A 66 -9.02 -8.85 -20.32
C ALA A 66 -8.81 -8.32 -21.76
N GLY A 67 -7.63 -8.47 -22.37
CA GLY A 67 -7.37 -7.93 -23.71
C GLY A 67 -7.62 -6.41 -23.82
N ALA A 68 -7.57 -5.71 -22.68
CA ALA A 68 -7.92 -4.30 -22.58
C ALA A 68 -6.83 -3.46 -23.25
N LYS A 69 -7.25 -2.54 -24.13
CA LYS A 69 -6.34 -1.55 -24.72
C LYS A 69 -5.64 -0.79 -23.58
N PRO A 70 -4.35 -0.47 -23.70
CA PRO A 70 -3.67 0.37 -22.73
C PRO A 70 -4.43 1.70 -22.68
N SER A 71 -5.24 1.89 -21.63
CA SER A 71 -5.81 3.20 -21.36
C SER A 71 -4.63 4.12 -21.01
N GLU A 72 -4.78 5.41 -21.28
CA GLU A 72 -3.88 6.51 -20.90
C GLU A 72 -3.66 6.63 -19.36
N ARG A 73 -4.01 5.57 -18.60
CA ARG A 73 -4.12 5.45 -17.15
C ARG A 73 -3.23 4.28 -16.72
N GLY A 74 -1.91 4.49 -16.80
CA GLY A 74 -0.89 3.50 -16.45
C GLY A 74 -1.13 2.86 -15.08
N GLY A 75 -0.77 1.58 -14.91
CA GLY A 75 -0.83 0.93 -13.61
C GLY A 75 -0.01 1.73 -12.61
N TYR A 76 -0.57 2.03 -11.44
CA TYR A 76 0.10 2.81 -10.41
C TYR A 76 1.13 1.92 -9.70
N HIS A 77 2.26 1.70 -10.36
CA HIS A 77 3.41 1.02 -9.79
C HIS A 77 4.28 2.05 -9.06
N LEU A 78 4.96 1.62 -7.99
CA LEU A 78 6.03 2.44 -7.43
C LEU A 78 7.08 2.63 -8.54
N THR A 79 7.18 3.84 -9.09
CA THR A 79 8.22 4.22 -10.05
C THR A 79 9.44 4.67 -9.26
N TYR A 80 10.38 3.75 -9.06
CA TYR A 80 11.63 3.98 -8.35
C TYR A 80 12.82 3.65 -9.26
N GLY A 81 13.86 4.49 -9.20
CA GLY A 81 15.15 4.24 -9.85
C GLY A 81 15.05 3.88 -11.34
N ARG A 82 14.53 4.80 -12.17
CA ARG A 82 14.71 4.70 -13.61
C ARG A 82 15.22 6.05 -14.11
N TYR A 83 16.43 6.05 -14.64
CA TYR A 83 16.99 6.84 -15.75
C TYR A 83 18.46 7.31 -15.52
N ALA A 84 19.12 6.94 -14.42
CA ALA A 84 20.56 7.19 -14.26
C ALA A 84 21.36 5.88 -14.08
N GLU A 85 22.50 5.79 -14.76
CA GLU A 85 23.50 4.75 -14.54
C GLU A 85 24.27 5.08 -13.24
N GLY A 86 24.13 4.27 -12.19
CA GLY A 86 24.89 4.46 -10.95
C GLY A 86 24.51 3.51 -9.80
N GLU A 87 25.49 3.24 -8.92
CA GLU A 87 25.33 2.32 -7.77
C GLU A 87 24.25 2.76 -6.77
N GLU A 88 24.07 4.06 -6.57
CA GLU A 88 23.05 4.61 -5.65
C GLU A 88 21.62 4.25 -6.12
N GLU A 89 21.36 4.28 -7.42
CA GLU A 89 20.06 3.94 -7.99
C GLU A 89 19.76 2.44 -7.83
N GLU A 90 20.77 1.59 -8.04
CA GLU A 90 20.65 0.15 -7.85
C GLU A 90 20.34 -0.21 -6.39
N LEU A 91 21.03 0.42 -5.43
CA LEU A 91 20.76 0.24 -4.01
C LEU A 91 19.33 0.63 -3.63
N GLN A 92 18.82 1.76 -4.15
CA GLN A 92 17.42 2.16 -3.92
C GLN A 92 16.43 1.16 -4.53
N ARG A 93 16.69 0.64 -5.74
CA ARG A 93 15.85 -0.39 -6.36
C ARG A 93 15.82 -1.68 -5.54
N LEU A 94 16.96 -2.12 -5.03
CA LEU A 94 17.05 -3.29 -4.15
C LEU A 94 16.31 -3.05 -2.83
N ALA A 95 16.39 -1.85 -2.27
CA ALA A 95 15.68 -1.48 -1.05
C ALA A 95 14.15 -1.53 -1.24
N VAL A 96 13.62 -1.01 -2.35
CA VAL A 96 12.17 -1.12 -2.65
C VAL A 96 11.77 -2.56 -2.91
N ARG A 97 12.58 -3.35 -3.64
CA ARG A 97 12.30 -4.78 -3.84
C ARG A 97 12.24 -5.54 -2.51
N ALA A 98 13.16 -5.25 -1.59
CA ALA A 98 13.11 -5.82 -0.24
C ALA A 98 11.83 -5.39 0.49
N ALA A 99 11.48 -4.11 0.45
CA ALA A 99 10.24 -3.60 1.03
C ALA A 99 8.98 -4.29 0.46
N CYS A 100 8.89 -4.47 -0.86
CA CYS A 100 7.78 -5.17 -1.50
C CYS A 100 7.76 -6.67 -1.17
N ALA A 101 8.92 -7.30 -0.97
CA ALA A 101 9.00 -8.74 -0.72
C ALA A 101 8.73 -9.12 0.74
N ASN A 102 9.16 -8.30 1.71
CA ASN A 102 9.11 -8.66 3.13
C ASN A 102 8.76 -7.49 4.07
N GLY A 103 8.44 -6.31 3.54
CA GLY A 103 8.08 -5.14 4.32
C GLY A 103 9.24 -4.45 5.02
N ARG A 104 10.49 -4.78 4.68
CA ARG A 104 11.68 -4.09 5.21
C ARG A 104 11.55 -2.58 5.00
N PRO A 105 11.69 -1.75 6.06
CA PRO A 105 11.55 -0.33 5.91
C PRO A 105 12.70 0.25 5.09
N CYS A 106 12.39 1.20 4.21
CA CYS A 106 13.37 1.90 3.39
C CYS A 106 12.93 3.34 3.09
N SER A 107 13.92 4.17 2.77
CA SER A 107 13.72 5.54 2.26
C SER A 107 14.40 5.63 0.90
N VAL A 108 13.68 6.11 -0.11
CA VAL A 108 14.16 6.17 -1.49
C VAL A 108 13.71 7.46 -2.18
N LYS A 109 14.35 7.79 -3.29
CA LYS A 109 13.87 8.83 -4.21
C LYS A 109 12.69 8.26 -5.00
N PHE A 110 11.60 9.00 -5.04
CA PHE A 110 10.38 8.68 -5.77
C PHE A 110 10.18 9.64 -6.93
N ARG A 111 9.93 9.06 -8.10
CA ARG A 111 9.77 9.79 -9.36
C ARG A 111 8.30 9.84 -9.74
N LYS A 112 7.79 11.05 -10.00
CA LYS A 112 6.39 11.30 -10.35
C LYS A 112 6.09 10.74 -11.75
N MET A 113 4.81 10.46 -12.03
CA MET A 113 4.39 9.83 -13.29
C MET A 113 4.73 10.67 -14.55
N PHE A 114 4.76 11.99 -14.42
CA PHE A 114 4.99 12.94 -15.51
C PHE A 114 6.25 13.79 -15.28
N GLU A 115 7.28 13.21 -14.65
CA GLU A 115 8.52 13.94 -14.35
C GLU A 115 9.23 14.40 -15.62
N LEU A 116 9.58 15.68 -15.66
CA LEU A 116 10.36 16.30 -16.74
C LEU A 116 11.84 16.43 -16.34
N PRO A 117 12.77 16.52 -17.32
CA PRO A 117 14.16 16.83 -17.04
C PRO A 117 14.29 18.13 -16.21
N GLY A 118 14.87 18.03 -15.02
CA GLY A 118 15.06 19.15 -14.09
C GLY A 118 14.09 19.18 -12.89
N ASP A 119 13.06 18.34 -12.90
CA ASP A 119 12.20 18.16 -11.73
C ASP A 119 12.97 17.55 -10.56
N ARG A 120 12.64 17.98 -9.34
CA ARG A 120 13.18 17.38 -8.14
C ARG A 120 12.37 16.12 -7.79
N PRO A 121 13.03 14.96 -7.58
CA PRO A 121 12.33 13.78 -7.13
C PRO A 121 11.76 14.01 -5.72
N LEU A 122 10.64 13.38 -5.44
CA LEU A 122 10.13 13.28 -4.08
C LEU A 122 10.99 12.31 -3.28
N SER A 123 10.86 12.34 -1.96
CA SER A 123 11.25 11.23 -1.10
C SER A 123 10.05 10.38 -0.78
N LEU A 124 10.27 9.06 -0.72
CA LEU A 124 9.30 8.07 -0.32
C LEU A 124 9.91 7.21 0.78
N TRP A 125 9.21 7.16 1.90
CA TRP A 125 9.46 6.18 2.95
C TRP A 125 8.44 5.05 2.82
N LEU A 126 8.87 3.81 3.02
CA LEU A 126 8.04 2.61 2.98
C LEU A 126 8.27 1.76 4.23
N GLN A 127 7.21 1.13 4.76
CA GLN A 127 7.32 0.12 5.81
C GLN A 127 6.16 -0.87 5.75
N GLY A 128 6.46 -2.14 5.97
CA GLY A 128 5.46 -3.19 6.10
C GLY A 128 4.73 -3.14 7.43
N VAL A 129 3.42 -3.41 7.41
CA VAL A 129 2.61 -3.57 8.60
C VAL A 129 1.68 -4.78 8.44
N THR A 130 1.83 -5.78 9.32
CA THR A 130 0.89 -6.89 9.43
C THR A 130 -0.30 -6.46 10.28
N VAL A 131 -1.50 -6.77 9.79
CA VAL A 131 -2.77 -6.32 10.39
C VAL A 131 -3.73 -7.47 10.70
N ALA A 132 -3.58 -8.62 10.05
CA ALA A 132 -4.48 -9.76 10.20
C ALA A 132 -3.81 -11.09 9.85
N TYR A 133 -4.51 -12.20 10.10
CA TYR A 133 -4.17 -13.53 9.61
C TYR A 133 -5.32 -14.09 8.78
N GLY A 134 -5.05 -14.75 7.67
CA GLY A 134 -6.11 -15.45 6.95
C GLY A 134 -6.57 -16.72 7.67
N VAL A 135 -7.87 -17.02 7.57
CA VAL A 135 -8.53 -18.05 8.40
C VAL A 135 -8.87 -19.31 7.60
N ASN A 136 -9.56 -19.14 6.46
CA ASN A 136 -10.16 -20.24 5.71
C ASN A 136 -9.23 -20.79 4.62
N LYS A 137 -9.49 -22.01 4.14
CA LYS A 137 -8.74 -22.58 3.00
C LYS A 137 -8.92 -21.71 1.75
N GLY A 138 -7.82 -21.33 1.10
CA GLY A 138 -7.81 -20.41 -0.04
C GLY A 138 -6.44 -19.74 -0.20
N PRO A 139 -6.29 -18.75 -1.10
CA PRO A 139 -5.04 -18.03 -1.34
C PRO A 139 -4.49 -17.31 -0.10
N LEU A 140 -5.39 -16.89 0.80
CA LEU A 140 -5.05 -16.31 2.11
C LEU A 140 -5.04 -17.35 3.24
N GLY A 141 -5.28 -18.63 2.95
CA GLY A 141 -5.52 -19.63 3.99
C GLY A 141 -4.30 -20.04 4.80
N GLY A 142 -4.57 -20.78 5.88
CA GLY A 142 -3.52 -21.43 6.67
C GLY A 142 -2.73 -20.49 7.58
N GLY A 143 -3.32 -19.37 8.01
CA GLY A 143 -2.65 -18.43 8.93
C GLY A 143 -1.67 -17.49 8.24
N ALA A 144 -1.79 -17.30 6.93
CA ALA A 144 -0.96 -16.33 6.21
C ALA A 144 -1.05 -14.94 6.84
N HIS A 145 0.09 -14.28 7.02
CA HIS A 145 0.16 -12.93 7.57
C HIS A 145 -0.37 -11.94 6.54
N ILE A 146 -1.49 -11.28 6.82
CA ILE A 146 -2.04 -10.24 5.94
C ILE A 146 -1.37 -8.93 6.32
N TRP A 147 -0.57 -8.39 5.41
CA TRP A 147 0.22 -7.19 5.62
C TRP A 147 0.18 -6.28 4.40
N TYR A 148 0.41 -5.00 4.64
CA TYR A 148 0.45 -3.96 3.61
C TYR A 148 1.80 -3.25 3.66
N LEU A 149 2.18 -2.68 2.53
CA LEU A 149 3.28 -1.72 2.49
C LEU A 149 2.69 -0.31 2.53
N VAL A 150 2.91 0.41 3.61
CA VAL A 150 2.48 1.81 3.72
C VAL A 150 3.64 2.74 3.36
N GLY A 151 3.34 3.86 2.71
CA GLY A 151 4.36 4.84 2.38
C GLY A 151 3.94 6.28 2.64
N ILE A 152 4.92 7.13 2.94
CA ILE A 152 4.74 8.57 3.13
C ILE A 152 5.66 9.30 2.16
N LEU A 153 5.09 10.24 1.40
CA LEU A 153 5.83 11.08 0.46
C LEU A 153 6.31 12.38 1.12
N SER A 154 7.36 12.98 0.57
CA SER A 154 7.87 14.27 1.01
C SER A 154 8.60 15.01 -0.11
N ASP A 155 8.59 16.34 -0.06
CA ASP A 155 9.45 17.20 -0.89
C ASP A 155 10.85 17.39 -0.25
N ALA A 156 11.04 16.98 1.01
CA ALA A 156 12.33 17.01 1.66
C ALA A 156 13.25 15.92 1.10
N PRO A 157 14.57 16.16 0.96
CA PRO A 157 15.53 15.15 0.53
C PRO A 157 15.56 13.93 1.47
N VAL A 158 15.88 12.75 0.92
CA VAL A 158 15.92 11.47 1.65
C VAL A 158 16.78 11.58 2.91
N ASP A 159 17.98 12.15 2.80
CA ASP A 159 18.94 12.27 3.89
C ASP A 159 18.50 13.20 5.03
N ALA A 160 17.64 14.18 4.71
CA ALA A 160 17.04 15.06 5.71
C ALA A 160 15.91 14.33 6.43
N TRP A 161 15.12 13.58 5.66
CA TRP A 161 13.99 12.82 6.19
C TRP A 161 14.45 11.67 7.08
N GLU A 162 15.51 10.92 6.75
CA GLU A 162 16.02 9.83 7.60
C GLU A 162 16.45 10.29 8.99
N LYS A 163 16.92 11.55 9.11
CA LYS A 163 17.27 12.17 10.39
C LYS A 163 16.03 12.58 11.20
N GLU A 164 14.89 12.73 10.55
CA GLU A 164 13.60 13.14 11.15
C GLU A 164 12.59 11.99 11.27
N ALA A 165 12.80 10.87 10.55
CA ALA A 165 11.80 9.85 10.25
C ALA A 165 11.38 8.88 11.37
N PRO A 166 12.26 8.42 12.31
CA PRO A 166 11.85 7.39 13.26
C PRO A 166 10.71 7.82 14.21
N SER A 167 10.42 9.13 14.31
CA SER A 167 9.45 9.71 15.25
C SER A 167 8.56 10.81 14.66
N SER A 168 8.49 10.96 13.33
CA SER A 168 7.72 12.06 12.74
C SER A 168 6.23 11.97 13.10
N VAL A 169 5.61 13.13 13.34
CA VAL A 169 4.17 13.25 13.67
C VAL A 169 3.29 12.54 12.64
N ALA A 170 3.70 12.54 11.37
CA ALA A 170 3.04 11.83 10.27
C ALA A 170 2.99 10.32 10.51
N MET A 171 4.10 9.72 10.93
CA MET A 171 4.19 8.28 11.20
C MET A 171 3.37 7.88 12.42
N ALA A 172 3.43 8.69 13.49
CA ALA A 172 2.64 8.47 14.69
C ALA A 172 1.12 8.53 14.38
N SER A 173 0.70 9.54 13.61
CA SER A 173 -0.69 9.70 13.15
C SER A 173 -1.14 8.51 12.30
N LEU A 174 -0.32 8.07 11.35
CA LEU A 174 -0.63 6.91 10.52
C LEU A 174 -0.75 5.62 11.33
N LYS A 175 0.20 5.39 12.26
CA LYS A 175 0.18 4.26 13.20
C LYS A 175 -1.10 4.23 14.01
N GLN A 176 -1.49 5.37 14.56
CA GLN A 176 -2.72 5.51 15.32
C GLN A 176 -3.95 5.22 14.45
N ALA A 177 -4.05 5.84 13.27
CA ALA A 177 -5.20 5.66 12.39
C ALA A 177 -5.41 4.20 11.94
N LEU A 178 -4.32 3.48 11.66
CA LEU A 178 -4.40 2.05 11.35
C LEU A 178 -4.79 1.22 12.57
N GLN A 179 -4.33 1.59 13.77
CA GLN A 179 -4.69 0.89 14.99
C GLN A 179 -6.18 1.12 15.32
N GLU A 180 -6.71 2.32 15.09
CA GLU A 180 -8.13 2.63 15.23
C GLU A 180 -9.02 1.80 14.29
N VAL A 181 -8.54 1.44 13.09
CA VAL A 181 -9.25 0.50 12.20
C VAL A 181 -9.39 -0.88 12.84
N LEU A 182 -8.34 -1.39 13.50
CA LEU A 182 -8.37 -2.68 14.19
C LEU A 182 -9.25 -2.62 15.44
N GLU A 183 -9.26 -1.51 16.16
CA GLU A 183 -10.09 -1.31 17.36
C GLU A 183 -11.56 -1.11 17.01
N ALA A 184 -11.87 -0.51 15.86
CA ALA A 184 -13.23 -0.38 15.34
C ALA A 184 -13.75 -1.65 14.64
N HIS A 185 -13.22 -2.83 15.00
CA HIS A 185 -13.55 -4.11 14.35
C HIS A 185 -15.05 -4.43 14.37
N ASP A 186 -15.81 -3.94 15.35
CA ASP A 186 -17.25 -4.19 15.46
C ASP A 186 -18.07 -3.45 14.40
N ALA A 187 -17.48 -2.42 13.77
CA ALA A 187 -18.07 -1.70 12.65
C ALA A 187 -17.82 -2.39 11.30
N LEU A 188 -16.97 -3.41 11.24
CA LEU A 188 -16.70 -4.17 10.02
C LEU A 188 -17.79 -5.23 9.81
N PRO A 189 -18.27 -5.42 8.57
CA PRO A 189 -19.18 -6.51 8.24
C PRO A 189 -18.56 -7.87 8.61
N LYS A 190 -19.37 -8.76 9.19
CA LYS A 190 -18.92 -10.14 9.43
C LYS A 190 -18.97 -10.93 8.13
N PRO A 191 -18.15 -11.99 8.01
CA PRO A 191 -18.27 -12.94 6.92
C PRO A 191 -19.71 -13.49 6.85
N GLY A 192 -20.37 -13.30 5.71
CA GLY A 192 -21.76 -13.73 5.47
C GLY A 192 -22.85 -12.66 5.61
N ASP A 193 -22.55 -11.51 6.22
CA ASP A 193 -23.51 -10.38 6.31
C ASP A 193 -23.53 -9.53 5.02
N SER A 194 -22.45 -9.59 4.23
CA SER A 194 -22.36 -8.93 2.93
C SER A 194 -23.26 -9.65 1.90
N GLN A 195 -24.47 -9.12 1.68
CA GLN A 195 -25.32 -9.52 0.55
C GLN A 195 -24.54 -9.32 -0.75
N GLU A 196 -24.40 -10.41 -1.52
CA GLU A 196 -23.92 -10.40 -2.91
C GLU A 196 -22.58 -9.70 -3.16
N ALA A 197 -21.47 -10.31 -2.73
CA ALA A 197 -20.28 -10.22 -3.57
C ALA A 197 -20.56 -11.08 -4.81
N GLY A 198 -21.20 -10.49 -5.82
CA GLY A 198 -21.35 -11.15 -7.12
C GLY A 198 -19.97 -11.52 -7.68
N GLU A 199 -19.92 -12.40 -8.69
CA GLU A 199 -18.70 -12.81 -9.40
C GLU A 199 -17.78 -11.66 -9.88
N LYS A 200 -18.26 -10.41 -9.84
CA LYS A 200 -17.53 -9.17 -10.13
C LYS A 200 -16.55 -8.72 -9.02
N ASP A 201 -16.65 -9.24 -7.80
CA ASP A 201 -15.76 -8.88 -6.68
C ASP A 201 -14.67 -9.93 -6.44
N TRP A 202 -14.36 -10.76 -7.44
CA TRP A 202 -13.32 -11.78 -7.36
C TRP A 202 -11.93 -11.13 -7.27
N HIS A 203 -11.54 -10.71 -6.07
CA HIS A 203 -10.17 -10.40 -5.76
C HIS A 203 -9.40 -11.73 -5.72
N PRO A 204 -8.32 -11.93 -6.50
CA PRO A 204 -7.60 -13.20 -6.58
C PRO A 204 -7.02 -13.65 -5.23
N TYR A 205 -6.93 -12.72 -4.27
CA TYR A 205 -6.51 -12.93 -2.89
C TYR A 205 -7.54 -12.39 -1.91
N GLY A 206 -8.85 -12.54 -2.18
CA GLY A 206 -9.93 -12.21 -1.23
C GLY A 206 -10.13 -13.32 -0.18
N GLY A 207 -11.02 -13.08 0.78
CA GLY A 207 -11.44 -14.09 1.77
C GLY A 207 -11.42 -13.61 3.21
N ASP A 208 -11.72 -14.54 4.11
CA ASP A 208 -11.90 -14.23 5.53
C ASP A 208 -10.57 -14.09 6.26
N VAL A 209 -10.45 -12.98 6.97
CA VAL A 209 -9.28 -12.62 7.76
C VAL A 209 -9.67 -12.39 9.21
N ARG A 210 -8.76 -12.76 10.11
CA ARG A 210 -8.85 -12.51 11.54
C ARG A 210 -7.91 -11.36 11.89
N LEU A 211 -8.47 -10.25 12.31
CA LEU A 211 -7.70 -9.07 12.67
C LEU A 211 -6.80 -9.35 13.87
N LEU A 212 -5.62 -8.74 13.86
CA LEU A 212 -4.76 -8.69 15.03
C LEU A 212 -5.38 -7.80 16.10
N SER A 213 -5.06 -8.08 17.37
CA SER A 213 -5.36 -7.14 18.46
C SER A 213 -4.43 -5.92 18.46
N LYS A 214 -3.26 -6.04 17.83
CA LYS A 214 -2.26 -4.97 17.70
C LYS A 214 -1.49 -5.14 16.40
N LEU A 215 -1.26 -4.03 15.70
CA LEU A 215 -0.43 -3.99 14.50
C LEU A 215 1.01 -4.49 14.77
N VAL A 216 1.56 -5.24 13.83
CA VAL A 216 2.97 -5.64 13.83
C VAL A 216 3.69 -4.89 12.71
N TRP A 217 4.48 -3.89 13.08
CA TRP A 217 5.31 -3.12 12.15
C TRP A 217 6.59 -3.90 11.84
N HIS A 218 6.91 -4.02 10.55
CA HIS A 218 8.09 -4.76 10.11
C HIS A 218 9.32 -3.87 10.36
N CYS A 219 10.22 -4.30 11.23
CA CYS A 219 11.46 -3.58 11.54
C CYS A 219 12.62 -4.09 10.68
N GLN A 220 13.73 -3.36 10.65
CA GLN A 220 14.98 -3.95 10.17
C GLN A 220 15.37 -5.09 11.13
N PRO A 221 15.87 -6.22 10.62
CA PRO A 221 16.39 -7.31 11.45
C PRO A 221 17.59 -6.87 12.28
#